data_AF-A0A8T7EJN0-F1
#
_entry.id   AF-A0A8T7EJN0-F1
#
_cell.length_a   1.000
_cell.length_b   1.000
_cell.length_c   1.000
_cell.angle_alpha   90.00
_cell.angle_beta   90.00
_cell.angle_gamma   90.00
#
_symmetry.space_group_name_H-M   'P 1'
#
loop_
_entity.id
_entity.type
_entity.pdbx_description
1 polymer ?
#
loop_
_entity_poly.entity_id
_entity_poly.type
_entity_poly.pdbx_seq_one_letter_code
_entity_poly.pdbx_strand_id
1 'polypeptide(L)'
;MDTILASATVTGTRLAETLRATHGWNLTASEAFLLVYGGSVSFMKMGVACDSGCWGRSTGRNSIEVYTNIVDDGGVNRLIGDEHWAVHELGHSFVNATGGSLPLTHYENLQRVGYADRGGRCLSEYCGFAGDQWEWQRSGDGATSEEFADMFLGWVYSQWESGTINGYQRSLFMNHMMPTYVDMTVNR
;
A
#
# COMPACT_ATOMS: atom_id res chain seq x y z
N MET A 1 -3.22 9.65 16.07
CA MET A 1 -1.84 10.07 15.74
C MET A 1 -0.92 8.85 15.86
N ASP A 2 -1.16 8.01 16.85
CA ASP A 2 -0.44 6.74 17.08
C ASP A 2 -0.54 5.74 15.91
N THR A 3 -1.67 5.70 15.20
CA THR A 3 -1.89 4.78 14.06
C THR A 3 -0.98 5.06 12.86
N ILE A 4 -0.81 6.33 12.47
CA ILE A 4 0.09 6.73 11.36
C ILE A 4 1.54 6.37 11.68
N LEU A 5 1.97 6.57 12.93
CA LEU A 5 3.32 6.21 13.35
C LEU A 5 3.53 4.69 13.30
N ALA A 6 2.54 3.89 13.68
CA ALA A 6 2.56 2.45 13.55
C ALA A 6 2.68 2.02 12.07
N SER A 7 1.87 2.60 11.18
CA SER A 7 1.93 2.37 9.72
C SER A 7 3.31 2.68 9.14
N ALA A 8 3.90 3.81 9.51
CA ALA A 8 5.24 4.19 9.05
C ALA A 8 6.31 3.22 9.58
N THR A 9 6.18 2.77 10.84
CA THR A 9 7.12 1.83 11.47
C THR A 9 7.09 0.46 10.81
N VAL A 10 5.91 -0.12 10.59
CA VAL A 10 5.80 -1.44 9.93
C VAL A 10 6.26 -1.37 8.47
N THR A 11 5.89 -0.31 7.76
CA THR A 11 6.34 -0.08 6.38
C THR A 11 7.86 0.04 6.33
N GLY A 12 8.44 0.88 7.20
CA GLY A 12 9.89 1.04 7.32
C GLY A 12 10.61 -0.26 7.66
N THR A 13 10.03 -1.10 8.50
CA THR A 13 10.58 -2.42 8.86
C THR A 13 10.65 -3.32 7.64
N ARG A 14 9.55 -3.42 6.86
CA ARG A 14 9.52 -4.22 5.63
C ARG A 14 10.51 -3.72 4.57
N LEU A 15 10.64 -2.40 4.43
CA LEU A 15 11.61 -1.78 3.52
C LEU A 15 13.05 -2.08 3.95
N ALA A 16 13.35 -1.99 5.25
CA ALA A 16 14.68 -2.31 5.79
C ALA A 16 15.05 -3.78 5.54
N GLU A 17 14.11 -4.71 5.73
CA GLU A 17 14.31 -6.13 5.40
C GLU A 17 14.64 -6.33 3.92
N THR A 18 13.92 -5.62 3.05
CA THR A 18 14.09 -5.70 1.60
C THR A 18 15.46 -5.15 1.18
N LEU A 19 15.82 -3.97 1.66
CA LEU A 19 17.13 -3.34 1.38
C LEU A 19 18.29 -4.15 1.95
N ARG A 20 18.11 -4.80 3.11
CA ARG A 20 19.09 -5.73 3.65
C ARG A 20 19.27 -6.95 2.75
N ALA A 21 18.17 -7.49 2.21
CA ALA A 21 18.23 -8.63 1.31
C ALA A 21 18.84 -8.29 -0.06
N THR A 22 18.58 -7.09 -0.60
CA THR A 22 19.07 -6.68 -1.92
C THR A 22 20.48 -6.09 -1.90
N HIS A 23 20.84 -5.33 -0.87
CA HIS A 23 22.11 -4.58 -0.80
C HIS A 23 23.01 -4.95 0.37
N GLY A 24 22.52 -5.73 1.34
CA GLY A 24 23.25 -5.99 2.60
C GLY A 24 23.28 -4.79 3.56
N TRP A 25 22.47 -3.75 3.32
CA TRP A 25 22.43 -2.57 4.18
C TRP A 25 21.74 -2.88 5.51
N ASN A 26 22.36 -2.48 6.62
CA ASN A 26 21.78 -2.64 7.95
C ASN A 26 21.15 -1.33 8.42
N LEU A 27 19.97 -1.03 7.88
CA LEU A 27 19.19 0.17 8.20
C LEU A 27 18.14 -0.12 9.28
N THR A 28 17.86 0.86 10.12
CA THR A 28 16.66 0.88 10.95
C THR A 28 15.41 1.09 10.08
N ALA A 29 14.23 0.81 10.64
CA ALA A 29 12.95 1.05 9.96
C ALA A 29 12.80 2.50 9.51
N SER A 30 13.17 3.47 10.37
CA SER A 30 13.09 4.89 10.06
C SER A 30 14.05 5.30 8.95
N GLU A 31 15.30 4.80 8.97
CA GLU A 31 16.29 5.10 7.91
C GLU A 31 15.83 4.55 6.56
N ALA A 32 15.36 3.30 6.51
CA ALA A 32 14.85 2.70 5.28
C ALA A 32 13.61 3.45 4.75
N PHE A 33 12.69 3.84 5.64
CA PHE A 33 11.52 4.64 5.27
C PHE A 33 11.93 5.98 4.66
N LEU A 34 12.79 6.74 5.34
CA LEU A 34 13.26 8.04 4.85
C LEU A 34 14.02 7.91 3.53
N LEU A 35 14.82 6.86 3.36
CA LEU A 35 15.56 6.62 2.13
C LEU A 35 14.61 6.35 0.95
N VAL A 36 13.65 5.44 1.12
CA VAL A 36 12.70 5.03 0.07
C VAL A 36 11.72 6.14 -0.29
N TYR A 37 11.26 6.91 0.68
CA TYR A 37 10.39 8.07 0.43
C TYR A 37 11.19 9.35 0.15
N GLY A 38 12.51 9.35 0.17
CA GLY A 38 13.33 10.54 -0.09
C GLY A 38 13.16 11.66 0.95
N GLY A 39 12.77 11.30 2.18
CA GLY A 39 12.48 12.20 3.28
C GLY A 39 11.26 11.77 4.09
N SER A 40 10.81 12.64 4.99
CA SER A 40 9.58 12.43 5.75
C SER A 40 8.35 12.46 4.84
N VAL A 41 7.35 11.63 5.14
CA VAL A 41 6.01 11.71 4.52
C VAL A 41 5.09 12.53 5.44
N SER A 42 4.47 13.58 4.90
CA SER A 42 3.57 14.45 5.64
C SER A 42 2.12 14.01 5.50
N PHE A 43 1.44 13.81 6.62
CA PHE A 43 -0.01 13.57 6.68
C PHE A 43 -0.71 14.86 7.08
N MET A 44 -1.37 15.52 6.13
CA MET A 44 -1.99 16.82 6.29
C MET A 44 -3.50 16.67 6.46
N LYS A 45 -4.03 17.09 7.61
CA LYS A 45 -5.47 17.11 7.84
C LYS A 45 -6.12 18.18 6.96
N MET A 46 -7.13 17.76 6.20
CA MET A 46 -7.97 18.63 5.40
C MET A 46 -9.20 19.01 6.23
N GLY A 47 -9.65 20.26 6.11
CA GLY A 47 -10.89 20.73 6.73
C GLY A 47 -12.15 20.39 5.92
N VAL A 48 -12.04 19.46 4.98
CA VAL A 48 -13.08 19.10 4.02
C VAL A 48 -13.19 17.59 3.88
N ALA A 49 -14.37 17.14 3.45
CA ALA A 49 -14.59 15.77 3.03
C ALA A 49 -14.01 15.53 1.62
N CYS A 50 -13.69 14.28 1.34
CA CYS A 50 -13.40 13.79 0.00
C CYS A 50 -14.71 13.50 -0.73
N ASP A 51 -14.93 14.11 -1.89
CA ASP A 51 -16.18 13.96 -2.65
C ASP A 51 -16.46 12.51 -3.10
N SER A 52 -15.41 11.70 -3.23
CA SER A 52 -15.52 10.27 -3.55
C SER A 52 -15.58 9.35 -2.33
N GLY A 53 -15.65 9.91 -1.10
CA GLY A 53 -15.71 9.13 0.14
C GLY A 53 -14.35 8.59 0.64
N CYS A 54 -13.23 9.11 0.13
CA CYS A 54 -11.90 8.66 0.54
C CYS A 54 -11.46 9.20 1.91
N TRP A 55 -10.66 8.44 2.65
CA TRP A 55 -10.12 8.86 3.95
C TRP A 55 -8.79 9.60 3.82
N GLY A 56 -8.01 9.24 2.81
CA GLY A 56 -6.76 9.89 2.46
C GLY A 56 -6.59 10.00 0.96
N ARG A 57 -5.58 10.76 0.57
CA ARG A 57 -5.09 10.80 -0.80
C ARG A 57 -3.63 11.16 -0.83
N SER A 58 -2.82 10.27 -1.40
CA SER A 58 -1.45 10.61 -1.77
C SER A 58 -1.41 11.65 -2.90
N THR A 59 -0.79 12.80 -2.64
CA THR A 59 -0.61 13.89 -3.60
C THR A 59 0.83 13.99 -4.13
N GLY A 60 1.71 13.10 -3.70
CA GLY A 60 3.07 12.98 -4.20
C GLY A 60 3.82 11.84 -3.51
N ARG A 61 5.16 11.87 -3.56
CA ARG A 61 6.03 10.90 -2.86
C ARG A 61 5.98 11.08 -1.34
N ASN A 62 5.80 12.31 -0.86
CA ASN A 62 5.99 12.69 0.56
C ASN A 62 4.79 13.42 1.15
N SER A 63 3.62 13.32 0.53
CA SER A 63 2.46 14.12 0.89
C SER A 63 1.19 13.30 0.77
N ILE A 64 0.46 13.20 1.88
CA ILE A 64 -0.82 12.53 1.99
C ILE A 64 -1.80 13.52 2.63
N GLU A 65 -2.88 13.82 1.92
CA GLU A 65 -4.02 14.55 2.45
C GLU A 65 -4.90 13.58 3.25
N VAL A 66 -5.43 14.02 4.38
CA VAL A 66 -6.30 13.24 5.27
C VAL A 66 -7.62 13.98 5.43
N TYR A 67 -8.70 13.43 4.87
CA TYR A 67 -10.01 14.09 4.80
C TYR A 67 -10.85 13.85 6.05
N THR A 68 -11.89 14.65 6.25
CA THR A 68 -12.77 14.54 7.43
C THR A 68 -13.56 13.23 7.47
N ASN A 69 -13.76 12.57 6.32
CA ASN A 69 -14.43 11.27 6.20
C ASN A 69 -13.86 10.20 7.14
N ILE A 70 -12.55 10.24 7.42
CA ILE A 70 -11.92 9.29 8.33
C ILE A 70 -12.54 9.32 9.74
N VAL A 71 -13.05 10.47 10.17
CA VAL A 71 -13.74 10.61 11.46
C VAL A 71 -15.18 10.15 11.34
N ASP A 72 -15.87 10.62 10.31
CA ASP A 72 -17.30 10.40 10.11
C ASP A 72 -17.62 8.91 9.86
N ASP A 73 -16.72 8.20 9.19
CA ASP A 73 -16.85 6.77 8.89
C ASP A 73 -16.31 5.86 10.03
N GLY A 74 -15.82 6.48 11.11
CA GLY A 74 -15.28 5.80 12.28
C GLY A 74 -13.86 5.25 12.09
N GLY A 75 -13.13 5.64 11.05
CA GLY A 75 -11.75 5.22 10.75
C GLY A 75 -10.67 5.66 11.75
N VAL A 76 -11.04 6.39 12.79
CA VAL A 76 -10.18 6.71 13.96
C VAL A 76 -10.66 6.03 15.25
N ASN A 77 -11.80 5.35 15.22
CA ASN A 77 -12.47 4.72 16.37
C ASN A 77 -12.78 3.24 16.15
N ARG A 78 -12.42 2.62 15.01
CA ARG A 78 -12.63 1.19 14.75
C ARG A 78 -11.43 0.44 15.31
N LEU A 79 -11.65 -0.29 16.40
CA LEU A 79 -10.66 -1.01 17.19
C LEU A 79 -9.78 -2.04 16.43
N ILE A 80 -9.94 -2.25 15.11
CA ILE A 80 -9.16 -3.17 14.26
C ILE A 80 -9.04 -2.56 12.84
N GLY A 81 -7.81 -2.36 12.34
CA GLY A 81 -7.55 -1.89 10.96
C GLY A 81 -7.40 -0.37 10.75
N ASP A 82 -7.26 0.41 11.83
CA ASP A 82 -7.15 1.88 11.79
C ASP A 82 -5.80 2.38 11.22
N GLU A 83 -4.78 1.55 11.15
CA GLU A 83 -3.48 1.86 10.56
C GLU A 83 -3.36 1.45 9.08
N HIS A 84 -4.26 0.59 8.60
CA HIS A 84 -4.15 0.01 7.26
C HIS A 84 -4.47 1.00 6.13
N TRP A 85 -5.36 2.00 6.35
CA TRP A 85 -5.51 3.08 5.35
C TRP A 85 -4.21 3.85 5.16
N ALA A 86 -3.46 4.13 6.23
CA ALA A 86 -2.24 4.90 6.10
C ALA A 86 -1.19 4.08 5.35
N VAL A 87 -1.15 2.75 5.51
CA VAL A 87 -0.28 1.88 4.68
C VAL A 87 -0.77 1.80 3.23
N HIS A 88 -2.08 1.75 2.99
CA HIS A 88 -2.66 1.84 1.63
C HIS A 88 -2.23 3.15 0.94
N GLU A 89 -2.39 4.30 1.60
CA GLU A 89 -1.92 5.59 1.08
C GLU A 89 -0.41 5.60 0.87
N LEU A 90 0.37 5.04 1.79
CA LEU A 90 1.80 4.87 1.60
C LEU A 90 2.12 4.03 0.35
N GLY A 91 1.28 3.07 -0.02
CA GLY A 91 1.37 2.34 -1.29
C GLY A 91 1.29 3.24 -2.52
N HIS A 92 0.34 4.18 -2.54
CA HIS A 92 0.27 5.20 -3.61
C HIS A 92 1.50 6.13 -3.60
N SER A 93 1.91 6.59 -2.42
CA SER A 93 3.13 7.41 -2.26
C SER A 93 4.39 6.65 -2.70
N PHE A 94 4.43 5.34 -2.51
CA PHE A 94 5.53 4.48 -2.95
C PHE A 94 5.58 4.40 -4.48
N VAL A 95 4.43 4.26 -5.16
CA VAL A 95 4.39 4.35 -6.64
C VAL A 95 4.99 5.67 -7.11
N ASN A 96 4.65 6.79 -6.47
CA ASN A 96 5.28 8.08 -6.75
C ASN A 96 6.80 8.07 -6.49
N ALA A 97 7.26 7.39 -5.42
CA ALA A 97 8.68 7.22 -5.11
C ALA A 97 9.44 6.45 -6.20
N THR A 98 8.80 5.48 -6.85
CA THR A 98 9.37 4.75 -8.00
C THR A 98 9.39 5.57 -9.30
N GLY A 99 9.01 6.86 -9.26
CA GLY A 99 8.94 7.73 -10.44
C GLY A 99 7.70 7.60 -11.28
N GLY A 100 6.62 7.06 -10.71
CA GLY A 100 5.32 7.01 -11.35
C GLY A 100 4.91 5.61 -11.75
N SER A 101 4.26 5.49 -12.91
CA SER A 101 3.32 4.41 -13.22
C SER A 101 3.91 3.01 -13.42
N LEU A 102 5.24 2.80 -13.34
CA LEU A 102 5.84 1.51 -13.71
C LEU A 102 5.29 0.32 -12.90
N PRO A 103 5.17 0.39 -11.55
CA PRO A 103 4.56 -0.69 -10.78
C PRO A 103 3.13 -1.01 -11.22
N LEU A 104 2.37 0.04 -11.57
CA LEU A 104 0.99 -0.08 -12.03
C LEU A 104 0.95 -0.72 -13.43
N THR A 105 1.77 -0.25 -14.36
CA THR A 105 1.83 -0.80 -15.74
C THR A 105 2.23 -2.27 -15.74
N HIS A 106 3.20 -2.68 -14.91
CA HIS A 106 3.54 -4.10 -14.78
C HIS A 106 2.37 -4.92 -14.27
N TYR A 107 1.64 -4.42 -13.27
CA TYR A 107 0.50 -5.13 -12.71
C TYR A 107 -0.67 -5.20 -13.70
N GLU A 108 -1.01 -4.08 -14.36
CA GLU A 108 -2.05 -4.01 -15.39
C GLU A 108 -1.78 -4.98 -16.55
N ASN A 109 -0.52 -5.10 -16.99
CA ASN A 109 -0.15 -6.05 -18.04
C ASN A 109 -0.37 -7.52 -17.62
N LEU A 110 -0.20 -7.84 -16.34
CA LEU A 110 -0.52 -9.17 -15.83
C LEU A 110 -2.04 -9.41 -15.81
N GLN A 111 -2.83 -8.43 -15.35
CA GLN A 111 -4.29 -8.51 -15.36
C GLN A 111 -4.83 -8.83 -16.77
N ARG A 112 -4.26 -8.22 -17.81
CA ARG A 112 -4.62 -8.48 -19.24
C ARG A 112 -4.37 -9.92 -19.71
N VAL A 113 -3.49 -10.68 -19.05
CA VAL A 113 -3.20 -12.09 -19.38
C VAL A 113 -3.84 -13.06 -18.38
N GLY A 114 -4.85 -12.62 -17.63
CA GLY A 114 -5.65 -13.47 -16.75
C GLY A 114 -5.10 -13.61 -15.33
N TYR A 115 -4.27 -12.67 -14.88
CA TYR A 115 -3.88 -12.56 -13.48
C TYR A 115 -5.03 -12.04 -12.62
N ALA A 116 -4.93 -12.23 -11.29
CA ALA A 116 -5.90 -11.71 -10.33
C ALA A 116 -6.25 -10.25 -10.61
N ASP A 117 -7.55 -9.97 -10.75
CA ASP A 117 -8.14 -8.67 -11.09
C ASP A 117 -9.49 -8.55 -10.39
N ARG A 118 -9.72 -7.45 -9.66
CA ARG A 118 -10.98 -7.16 -8.96
C ARG A 118 -12.10 -6.83 -9.96
N GLY A 119 -11.78 -6.25 -11.12
CA GLY A 119 -12.72 -5.82 -12.16
C GLY A 119 -13.36 -6.94 -12.98
N GLY A 120 -12.83 -8.17 -12.89
CA GLY A 120 -13.24 -9.30 -13.75
C GLY A 120 -14.23 -10.30 -13.15
N ARG A 121 -14.67 -10.09 -11.90
CA ARG A 121 -15.45 -10.99 -11.01
C ARG A 121 -14.55 -11.55 -9.91
N CYS A 122 -14.50 -10.83 -8.80
CA CYS A 122 -14.06 -11.36 -7.52
C CYS A 122 -14.94 -12.57 -7.14
N LEU A 123 -14.35 -13.76 -7.10
CA LEU A 123 -15.04 -15.03 -6.83
C LEU A 123 -15.00 -15.46 -5.35
N SER A 124 -14.20 -14.77 -4.53
CA SER A 124 -14.05 -15.01 -3.10
C SER A 124 -14.41 -13.74 -2.31
N GLU A 125 -14.68 -13.88 -1.01
CA GLU A 125 -15.00 -12.74 -0.13
C GLU A 125 -13.87 -11.71 -0.07
N TYR A 126 -12.60 -12.15 -0.22
CA TYR A 126 -11.44 -11.31 -0.05
C TYR A 126 -10.71 -10.94 -1.35
N CYS A 127 -11.15 -11.43 -2.52
CA CYS A 127 -10.56 -11.11 -3.84
C CYS A 127 -9.04 -11.36 -3.97
N GLY A 128 -8.46 -12.26 -3.19
CA GLY A 128 -7.01 -12.49 -3.10
C GLY A 128 -6.27 -11.60 -2.10
N PHE A 129 -6.95 -10.69 -1.41
CA PHE A 129 -6.34 -9.83 -0.40
C PHE A 129 -6.44 -10.44 1.00
N ALA A 130 -5.72 -9.86 1.96
CA ALA A 130 -5.54 -10.46 3.28
C ALA A 130 -6.84 -10.69 4.10
N GLY A 131 -7.94 -10.02 3.76
CA GLY A 131 -9.21 -10.16 4.46
C GLY A 131 -10.24 -9.16 3.98
N ASP A 132 -11.19 -8.85 4.88
CA ASP A 132 -12.37 -8.05 4.60
C ASP A 132 -12.08 -6.66 4.01
N GLN A 133 -13.03 -6.21 3.20
CA GLN A 133 -13.09 -4.81 2.80
C GLN A 133 -13.21 -3.93 4.04
N TRP A 134 -12.43 -2.85 4.06
CA TRP A 134 -12.25 -1.91 5.17
C TRP A 134 -11.40 -2.42 6.34
N GLU A 135 -10.97 -3.68 6.35
CA GLU A 135 -9.91 -4.14 7.26
C GLU A 135 -8.59 -4.27 6.51
N TRP A 136 -8.55 -5.12 5.49
CA TRP A 136 -7.34 -5.48 4.73
C TRP A 136 -7.36 -4.99 3.28
N GLN A 137 -8.41 -4.26 2.92
CA GLN A 137 -8.57 -3.58 1.64
C GLN A 137 -9.21 -2.23 1.94
N ARG A 138 -8.72 -1.15 1.34
CA ARG A 138 -9.24 0.21 1.61
C ARG A 138 -9.93 0.84 0.41
N SER A 139 -10.11 0.03 -0.63
CA SER A 139 -10.85 0.38 -1.82
C SER A 139 -11.70 -0.79 -2.30
N GLY A 140 -12.86 -0.48 -2.86
CA GLY A 140 -13.64 -1.42 -3.68
C GLY A 140 -13.44 -1.24 -5.18
N ASP A 141 -12.65 -0.24 -5.57
CA ASP A 141 -12.40 0.10 -6.98
C ASP A 141 -11.44 -0.93 -7.61
N GLY A 142 -11.73 -1.35 -8.84
CA GLY A 142 -10.89 -2.24 -9.64
C GLY A 142 -9.75 -1.51 -10.37
N ALA A 143 -9.59 -0.21 -10.16
CA ALA A 143 -8.44 0.51 -10.69
C ALA A 143 -7.12 -0.12 -10.21
N THR A 144 -6.19 -0.34 -11.13
CA THR A 144 -4.88 -0.94 -10.86
C THR A 144 -4.10 -0.21 -9.77
N SER A 145 -4.28 1.12 -9.63
CA SER A 145 -3.66 1.92 -8.56
C SER A 145 -4.14 1.53 -7.17
N GLU A 146 -5.45 1.30 -7.03
CA GLU A 146 -6.12 0.96 -5.78
C GLU A 146 -5.79 -0.48 -5.39
N GLU A 147 -5.83 -1.39 -6.35
CA GLU A 147 -5.41 -2.77 -6.15
C GLU A 147 -3.93 -2.86 -5.77
N PHE A 148 -3.06 -2.06 -6.39
CA PHE A 148 -1.65 -2.02 -6.00
C PHE A 148 -1.48 -1.53 -4.57
N ALA A 149 -2.22 -0.49 -4.14
CA ALA A 149 -2.17 0.00 -2.77
C ALA A 149 -2.65 -1.06 -1.75
N ASP A 150 -3.70 -1.82 -2.06
CA ASP A 150 -4.14 -2.94 -1.23
C ASP A 150 -3.16 -4.13 -1.23
N MET A 151 -2.51 -4.40 -2.37
CA MET A 151 -1.41 -5.38 -2.41
C MET A 151 -0.17 -4.91 -1.65
N PHE A 152 0.12 -3.61 -1.65
CA PHE A 152 1.22 -3.03 -0.87
C PHE A 152 0.98 -3.25 0.62
N LEU A 153 -0.25 -3.06 1.09
CA LEU A 153 -0.66 -3.43 2.44
C LEU A 153 -0.40 -4.93 2.72
N GLY A 154 -0.86 -5.83 1.85
CA GLY A 154 -0.59 -7.26 1.99
C GLY A 154 0.91 -7.61 2.04
N TRP A 155 1.73 -6.92 1.24
CA TRP A 155 3.18 -7.11 1.23
C TRP A 155 3.89 -6.59 2.49
N VAL A 156 3.47 -5.43 3.01
CA VAL A 156 4.01 -4.84 4.24
C VAL A 156 3.79 -5.78 5.43
N TYR A 157 2.58 -6.34 5.55
CA TYR A 157 2.22 -7.22 6.66
C TYR A 157 2.50 -8.70 6.39
N SER A 158 2.92 -9.06 5.16
CA SER A 158 3.04 -10.45 4.71
C SER A 158 1.73 -11.25 4.92
N GLN A 159 0.59 -10.62 4.64
CA GLN A 159 -0.73 -11.21 4.78
C GLN A 159 -1.44 -11.23 3.43
N TRP A 160 -2.10 -12.36 3.13
CA TRP A 160 -2.77 -12.63 1.85
C TRP A 160 -3.93 -13.59 2.07
N GLU A 161 -4.89 -13.62 1.14
CA GLU A 161 -5.95 -14.63 1.17
C GLU A 161 -5.34 -16.03 1.09
N SER A 162 -5.55 -16.85 2.13
CA SER A 162 -5.05 -18.22 2.16
C SER A 162 -5.92 -19.16 1.33
N GLY A 163 -5.30 -20.13 0.66
CA GLY A 163 -6.03 -21.18 -0.08
C GLY A 163 -6.65 -20.74 -1.41
N THR A 164 -6.43 -19.51 -1.87
CA THR A 164 -6.92 -19.03 -3.18
C THR A 164 -5.79 -18.76 -4.16
N ILE A 165 -6.06 -19.01 -5.45
CA ILE A 165 -5.11 -18.71 -6.52
C ILE A 165 -4.81 -17.21 -6.60
N ASN A 166 -5.80 -16.36 -6.31
CA ASN A 166 -5.64 -14.90 -6.37
C ASN A 166 -4.68 -14.40 -5.29
N GLY A 167 -4.83 -14.87 -4.05
CA GLY A 167 -3.92 -14.49 -2.96
C GLY A 167 -2.50 -14.98 -3.20
N TYR A 168 -2.35 -16.21 -3.68
CA TYR A 168 -1.05 -16.75 -4.08
C TYR A 168 -0.39 -15.92 -5.18
N GLN A 169 -1.13 -15.62 -6.25
CA GLN A 169 -0.66 -14.77 -7.35
C GLN A 169 -0.20 -13.40 -6.83
N ARG A 170 -1.07 -12.62 -6.19
CA ARG A 170 -0.72 -11.30 -5.65
C ARG A 170 0.53 -11.34 -4.76
N SER A 171 0.63 -12.34 -3.89
CA SER A 171 1.81 -12.54 -3.03
C SER A 171 3.09 -12.78 -3.84
N LEU A 172 3.05 -13.60 -4.88
CA LEU A 172 4.19 -13.87 -5.75
C LEU A 172 4.61 -12.63 -6.52
N PHE A 173 3.66 -11.90 -7.09
CA PHE A 173 3.94 -10.66 -7.81
C PHE A 173 4.65 -9.66 -6.90
N MET A 174 4.09 -9.38 -5.72
CA MET A 174 4.69 -8.41 -4.80
C MET A 174 6.04 -8.88 -4.27
N ASN A 175 6.19 -10.16 -3.89
CA ASN A 175 7.48 -10.67 -3.42
C ASN A 175 8.56 -10.68 -4.51
N HIS A 176 8.17 -10.87 -5.78
CA HIS A 176 9.10 -10.83 -6.90
C HIS A 176 9.49 -9.40 -7.29
N MET A 177 8.53 -8.48 -7.34
CA MET A 177 8.73 -7.15 -7.91
C MET A 177 9.16 -6.09 -6.90
N MET A 178 8.72 -6.19 -5.63
CA MET A 178 9.02 -5.18 -4.62
C MET A 178 10.53 -4.94 -4.41
N PRO A 179 11.43 -5.94 -4.42
CA PRO A 179 12.86 -5.69 -4.37
C PRO A 179 13.35 -4.76 -5.49
N THR A 180 12.85 -4.96 -6.71
CA THR A 180 13.18 -4.10 -7.87
C THR A 180 12.62 -2.69 -7.70
N TYR A 181 11.36 -2.57 -7.25
CA TYR A 181 10.75 -1.25 -7.07
C TYR A 181 11.40 -0.47 -5.94
N VAL A 182 11.76 -1.12 -4.83
CA VAL A 182 12.48 -0.50 -3.72
C VAL A 182 13.85 0.01 -4.21
N ASP A 183 14.60 -0.79 -4.96
CA ASP A 183 15.87 -0.38 -5.58
C ASP A 183 15.72 0.89 -6.44
N MET A 184 14.66 0.95 -7.26
CA MET A 184 14.36 2.12 -8.08
C MET A 184 14.10 3.39 -7.27
N THR A 185 13.69 3.30 -6.00
CA THR A 185 13.44 4.48 -5.16
C THR A 185 14.72 5.07 -4.56
N VAL A 186 15.78 4.27 -4.44
CA VAL A 186 17.03 4.64 -3.75
C VAL A 186 18.19 4.94 -4.69
N ASN A 187 18.12 4.49 -5.96
CA ASN A 187 19.14 4.71 -6.98
C ASN A 187 18.83 5.88 -7.93
N ARG A 188 18.28 6.99 -7.40
CA ARG A 188 17.86 8.15 -8.19
C ARG A 188 18.63 9.41 -7.85
#